data_AF-A0A4Y3KNR0-F1
#
_entry.id   AF-A0A4Y3KNR0-F1
#
_cell.length_a   1.000
_cell.length_b   1.000
_cell.length_c   1.000
_cell.angle_alpha   90.00
_cell.angle_beta   90.00
_cell.angle_gamma   90.00
#
_symmetry.space_group_name_H-M   'P 1'
#
loop_
_entity.id
_entity.type
_entity.pdbx_description
1 polymer ?
#
loop_
_entity_poly.entity_id
_entity_poly.type
_entity_poly.pdbx_seq_one_letter_code
_entity_poly.pdbx_strand_id
1 'polypeptide(L)'
;MTTTQPGWYPDPQNPATMRWFDGTQWTAHVASAATLDPRTVQRSSWSTTKIVVTVVAVVVGVLVVLGVLAAIAIPVFLNQANTEGFRTSVEGATCEQVVAEAVELSHRDLPDGYVALASVTDAHAVTDDRGTVQRPATGELAHVLTCEGTGQWEDGTSSAIRLSLSVDSAGRHTIADTTDTSPTT
;
A
#
# COMPACT_ATOMS: atom_id res chain seq x y z
N MET A 1 12.73 82.48 15.46
CA MET A 1 13.68 82.19 16.56
C MET A 1 13.26 80.85 17.15
N THR A 2 14.10 79.83 17.07
CA THR A 2 13.78 78.49 17.59
C THR A 2 14.08 78.46 19.08
N THR A 3 13.03 78.53 19.92
CA THR A 3 13.18 78.39 21.38
C THR A 3 13.43 76.93 21.72
N THR A 4 14.62 76.62 22.25
CA THR A 4 14.95 75.29 22.76
C THR A 4 14.02 74.95 23.91
N GLN A 5 13.26 73.86 23.79
CA GLN A 5 12.33 73.45 24.83
C GLN A 5 13.07 72.96 26.08
N PRO A 6 12.44 72.99 27.27
CA PRO A 6 13.04 72.42 28.46
C PRO A 6 13.27 70.91 28.30
N GLY A 7 14.45 70.40 28.66
CA GLY A 7 14.82 69.00 28.44
C GLY A 7 16.25 68.65 28.81
N TRP A 8 16.59 67.36 28.74
CA TRP A 8 17.97 66.86 28.88
C TRP A 8 18.71 66.99 27.55
N TYR A 9 19.83 67.69 27.56
CA TYR A 9 20.67 67.89 26.39
C TYR A 9 22.14 67.59 26.73
N PRO A 10 22.99 67.24 25.73
CA PRO A 10 24.41 67.02 25.98
C PRO A 10 25.07 68.25 26.61
N ASP A 11 25.83 68.07 27.69
CA ASP A 11 26.50 69.17 28.39
C ASP A 11 27.65 69.74 27.50
N PRO A 12 27.62 71.03 27.12
CA PRO A 12 28.68 71.63 26.31
C PRO A 12 30.07 71.58 26.96
N GLN A 13 30.13 71.50 28.29
CA GLN A 13 31.37 71.43 29.05
C GLN A 13 31.88 69.98 29.20
N ASN A 14 30.98 69.00 29.16
CA ASN A 14 31.33 67.58 29.24
C ASN A 14 30.36 66.72 28.41
N PRO A 15 30.71 66.39 27.15
CA PRO A 15 29.82 65.67 26.25
C PRO A 15 29.51 64.22 26.69
N ALA A 16 30.19 63.69 27.71
CA ALA A 16 29.88 62.38 28.30
C ALA A 16 28.69 62.41 29.27
N THR A 17 28.11 63.59 29.52
CA THR A 17 26.98 63.79 30.45
C THR A 17 25.86 64.56 29.79
N MET A 18 24.63 64.38 30.30
CA MET A 18 23.47 65.18 29.92
C MET A 18 23.20 66.20 31.02
N ARG A 19 22.93 67.46 30.66
CA ARG A 19 22.53 68.53 31.58
C ARG A 19 21.11 68.98 31.26
N TRP A 20 20.35 69.39 32.27
CA TRP A 20 18.98 69.87 32.07
C TRP A 20 18.96 71.35 31.68
N PHE A 21 18.29 71.67 30.57
CA PHE A 21 17.99 73.04 30.13
C PHE A 21 16.54 73.35 30.49
N ASP A 22 16.28 74.50 31.13
CA ASP A 22 14.93 74.87 31.58
C ASP A 22 14.12 75.68 30.55
N GLY A 23 14.66 75.87 29.34
CA GLY A 23 14.07 76.70 28.29
C GLY A 23 14.66 78.12 28.23
N THR A 24 15.36 78.56 29.28
CA THR A 24 16.04 79.86 29.33
C THR A 24 17.52 79.75 29.67
N GLN A 25 17.92 78.79 30.51
CA GLN A 25 19.32 78.55 30.91
C GLN A 25 19.57 77.08 31.27
N TRP A 26 20.86 76.72 31.34
CA TRP A 26 21.30 75.42 31.83
C TRP A 26 21.24 75.39 33.37
N THR A 27 20.62 74.36 33.91
CA THR A 27 20.53 74.16 35.37
C THR A 27 21.68 73.31 35.90
N ALA A 28 21.83 73.23 37.23
CA ALA A 28 22.85 72.41 37.88
C ALA A 28 22.57 70.89 37.83
N HIS A 29 21.43 70.47 37.29
CA HIS A 29 21.07 69.05 37.21
C HIS A 29 21.84 68.40 36.06
N VAL A 30 22.67 67.41 36.40
CA VAL A 30 23.46 66.61 35.46
C VAL A 30 23.12 65.14 35.66
N ALA A 31 22.84 64.43 34.57
CA ALA A 31 22.64 62.99 34.52
C ALA A 31 23.78 62.35 33.73
N SER A 32 24.26 61.20 34.20
CA SER A 32 25.19 60.39 33.42
C SER A 32 24.47 59.92 32.15
N ALA A 33 25.07 60.15 30.97
CA ALA A 33 24.56 59.52 29.76
C ALA A 33 24.70 58.02 29.97
N ALA A 34 23.57 57.31 30.08
CA ALA A 34 23.57 55.87 30.28
C ALA A 34 24.41 55.25 29.17
N THR A 35 25.58 54.73 29.52
CA THR A 35 26.36 53.91 28.60
C THR A 35 25.50 52.69 28.34
N LEU A 36 24.90 52.62 27.16
CA LEU A 36 24.32 51.38 26.66
C LEU A 36 25.48 50.38 26.66
N ASP A 37 25.52 49.50 27.66
CA ASP A 37 26.45 48.38 27.64
C ASP A 37 26.07 47.54 26.40
N PRO A 38 26.94 47.38 25.41
CA PRO A 38 26.63 46.60 24.21
C PRO A 38 26.50 45.09 24.49
N ARG A 39 26.58 44.66 25.75
CA ARG A 39 26.35 43.29 26.20
C ARG A 39 24.96 43.29 26.84
N THR A 40 23.90 42.79 26.23
CA THR A 40 23.72 41.36 25.94
C THR A 40 22.63 41.15 24.88
N VAL A 41 22.97 41.08 23.59
CA VAL A 41 22.19 40.23 22.68
C VAL A 41 22.74 38.83 22.85
N GLN A 42 22.22 38.09 23.84
CA GLN A 42 22.57 36.69 24.01
C GLN A 42 21.93 35.89 22.87
N ARG A 43 22.57 35.88 21.69
CA ARG A 43 22.28 34.86 20.68
C ARG A 43 22.61 33.53 21.34
N SER A 44 21.60 32.71 21.62
CA SER A 44 21.83 31.35 22.07
C SER A 44 22.61 30.65 20.96
N SER A 45 23.91 30.46 21.18
CA SER A 45 24.74 29.65 20.30
C SER A 45 24.35 28.21 20.56
N TRP A 46 23.27 27.78 19.90
CA TRP A 46 22.91 26.38 19.94
C TRP A 46 24.07 25.62 19.32
N SER A 47 24.84 24.92 20.15
CA SER A 47 26.00 24.16 19.71
C SER A 47 25.54 23.22 18.60
N THR A 48 26.26 23.20 17.48
CA THR A 48 25.99 22.33 16.33
C THR A 48 25.69 20.88 16.74
N THR A 49 26.30 20.39 17.81
CA THR A 49 26.04 19.09 18.45
C THR A 49 24.58 18.87 18.84
N LYS A 50 23.90 19.88 19.41
CA LYS A 50 22.48 19.79 19.79
C LYS A 50 21.58 19.68 18.55
N ILE A 51 21.93 20.41 17.48
CA ILE A 51 21.21 20.33 16.20
C ILE A 51 21.37 18.92 15.61
N VAL A 52 22.60 18.39 15.54
CA VAL A 52 22.85 17.04 15.02
C VAL A 52 22.10 15.97 15.80
N VAL A 53 22.15 16.00 17.14
CA VAL A 53 21.42 15.03 17.97
C VAL A 53 19.91 15.10 17.74
N THR A 54 19.37 16.31 17.56
CA THR A 54 17.92 16.50 17.32
C THR A 54 17.53 15.93 15.96
N VAL A 55 18.31 16.22 14.91
CA VAL A 55 18.06 15.69 13.56
C VAL A 55 18.15 14.16 13.57
N VAL A 56 19.17 13.58 14.20
CA VAL A 56 19.31 12.12 14.32
C VAL A 56 18.13 11.52 15.07
N ALA A 57 17.69 12.11 16.19
CA ALA A 57 16.54 11.61 16.94
C ALA A 57 15.24 11.65 16.11
N VAL A 58 15.02 12.71 15.32
CA VAL A 58 13.86 12.82 14.42
C VAL A 58 13.93 11.76 13.32
N VAL A 59 15.08 11.59 12.67
CA VAL A 59 15.26 10.58 11.61
C VAL A 59 15.02 9.18 12.16
N VAL A 60 15.59 8.85 13.32
CA VAL A 60 15.36 7.57 13.99
C VAL A 60 13.89 7.40 14.36
N GLY A 61 13.24 8.43 14.90
CA GLY A 61 11.81 8.41 15.20
C GLY A 61 10.95 8.12 13.96
N VAL A 62 11.24 8.79 12.83
CA VAL A 62 10.53 8.56 11.56
C VAL A 62 10.75 7.12 11.06
N LEU A 63 11.99 6.62 11.09
CA LEU A 63 12.28 5.24 10.68
C LEU A 63 11.57 4.21 11.54
N VAL A 64 11.49 4.42 12.86
CA VAL A 64 10.76 3.56 13.79
C VAL A 64 9.26 3.58 13.47
N VAL A 65 8.67 4.76 13.27
CA VAL A 65 7.25 4.89 12.91
C VAL A 65 6.95 4.19 11.58
N LEU A 66 7.77 4.42 10.55
CA LEU A 66 7.64 3.73 9.27
C LEU A 66 7.76 2.21 9.40
N GLY A 67 8.71 1.74 10.21
CA GLY A 67 8.87 0.31 10.50
C GLY A 67 7.66 -0.32 11.17
N VAL A 68 7.07 0.36 12.18
CA VAL A 68 5.85 -0.10 12.85
C VAL A 68 4.66 -0.11 11.89
N LEU A 69 4.48 0.95 11.09
CA LEU A 69 3.42 1.01 10.08
C LEU A 69 3.56 -0.13 9.06
N ALA A 70 4.78 -0.39 8.58
CA ALA A 70 5.06 -1.50 7.66
C ALA A 70 4.76 -2.87 8.30
N ALA A 71 5.13 -3.08 9.57
CA ALA A 71 4.86 -4.33 10.29
C ALA A 71 3.36 -4.63 10.43
N ILE A 72 2.51 -3.60 10.45
CA ILE A 72 1.05 -3.74 10.49
C ILE A 72 0.47 -3.85 9.07
N ALA A 73 0.94 -3.02 8.13
CA ALA A 73 0.37 -2.93 6.80
C ALA A 73 0.76 -4.10 5.88
N ILE A 74 2.00 -4.59 5.95
CA ILE A 74 2.49 -5.66 5.07
C ILE A 74 1.68 -6.96 5.25
N PRO A 75 1.45 -7.48 6.47
CA PRO A 75 0.67 -8.71 6.64
C PRO A 75 -0.77 -8.56 6.13
N VAL A 76 -1.39 -7.40 6.33
CA VAL A 76 -2.76 -7.13 5.84
C VAL A 76 -2.79 -7.08 4.32
N PHE A 77 -1.86 -6.36 3.69
CA PHE A 77 -1.77 -6.26 2.24
C PHE A 77 -1.50 -7.62 1.57
N LEU A 78 -0.58 -8.40 2.14
CA LEU A 78 -0.30 -9.76 1.66
C LEU A 78 -1.52 -10.69 1.80
N ASN A 79 -2.29 -10.54 2.88
CA ASN A 79 -3.53 -11.30 3.07
C ASN A 79 -4.63 -10.89 2.09
N GLN A 80 -4.77 -9.59 1.81
CA GLN A 80 -5.75 -9.05 0.86
C GLN A 80 -5.43 -9.41 -0.59
N ALA A 81 -4.17 -9.28 -1.01
CA ALA A 81 -3.73 -9.62 -2.37
C ALA A 81 -4.02 -11.08 -2.73
N ASN A 82 -3.90 -11.98 -1.75
CA ASN A 82 -4.26 -13.38 -1.95
C ASN A 82 -5.77 -13.52 -2.21
N THR A 83 -6.63 -12.87 -1.42
CA THR A 83 -8.09 -12.99 -1.57
C THR A 83 -8.58 -12.48 -2.93
N GLU A 84 -8.03 -11.36 -3.42
CA GLU A 84 -8.42 -10.79 -4.72
C GLU A 84 -8.04 -11.70 -5.89
N GLY A 85 -6.85 -12.31 -5.85
CA GLY A 85 -6.41 -13.24 -6.88
C GLY A 85 -7.32 -14.47 -7.01
N PHE A 86 -7.75 -15.03 -5.86
CA PHE A 86 -8.67 -16.17 -5.84
C PHE A 86 -10.05 -15.82 -6.39
N ARG A 87 -10.64 -14.67 -6.00
CA ARG A 87 -11.94 -14.26 -6.54
C ARG A 87 -11.89 -14.06 -8.05
N THR A 88 -10.82 -13.44 -8.54
CA THR A 88 -10.65 -13.16 -9.97
C THR A 88 -10.57 -14.45 -10.79
N SER A 89 -9.85 -15.47 -10.29
CA SER A 89 -9.73 -16.76 -10.98
C SER A 89 -11.07 -17.51 -11.04
N VAL A 90 -11.87 -17.42 -9.98
CA VAL A 90 -13.21 -18.03 -9.89
C VAL A 90 -14.26 -17.31 -10.74
N GLU A 91 -14.35 -15.98 -10.63
CA GLU A 91 -15.40 -15.18 -11.31
C GLU A 91 -15.26 -15.21 -12.84
N GLY A 92 -14.03 -15.36 -13.34
CA GLY A 92 -13.76 -15.44 -14.77
C GLY A 92 -14.05 -16.79 -15.43
N ALA A 93 -14.20 -17.86 -14.65
CA ALA A 93 -14.30 -19.23 -15.18
C ALA A 93 -15.64 -19.46 -15.89
N THR A 94 -15.61 -19.87 -17.17
CA THR A 94 -16.79 -20.22 -17.95
C THR A 94 -16.73 -21.66 -18.46
N CYS A 95 -17.89 -22.26 -18.79
CA CYS A 95 -17.89 -23.60 -19.38
C CYS A 95 -17.14 -23.68 -20.71
N GLU A 96 -17.11 -22.60 -21.50
CA GLU A 96 -16.34 -22.52 -22.74
C GLU A 96 -14.82 -22.64 -22.46
N GLN A 97 -14.33 -21.95 -21.43
CA GLN A 97 -12.93 -22.04 -21.02
C GLN A 97 -12.60 -23.43 -20.46
N VAL A 98 -13.48 -23.99 -19.62
CA VAL A 98 -13.30 -25.35 -19.06
C VAL A 98 -13.25 -26.39 -20.17
N VAL A 99 -14.11 -26.27 -21.19
CA VAL A 99 -14.10 -27.15 -22.37
C VAL A 99 -12.79 -27.02 -23.16
N ALA A 100 -12.36 -25.79 -23.45
CA ALA A 100 -11.14 -25.56 -24.21
C ALA A 100 -9.91 -26.14 -23.50
N GLU A 101 -9.81 -25.93 -22.18
CA GLU A 101 -8.73 -26.47 -21.35
C GLU A 101 -8.81 -28.00 -21.25
N ALA A 102 -10.02 -28.58 -21.14
CA ALA A 102 -10.19 -30.04 -21.11
C ALA A 102 -9.72 -30.71 -22.41
N VAL A 103 -10.02 -30.12 -23.58
CA VAL A 103 -9.53 -30.58 -24.88
C VAL A 103 -8.00 -30.51 -24.93
N GLU A 104 -7.42 -29.38 -24.53
CA GLU A 104 -5.95 -29.22 -24.51
C GLU A 104 -5.27 -30.22 -23.55
N LEU A 105 -5.80 -30.40 -22.34
CA LEU A 105 -5.32 -31.38 -21.37
C LEU A 105 -5.42 -32.81 -21.91
N SER A 106 -6.50 -33.14 -22.61
CA SER A 106 -6.67 -34.43 -23.25
C SER A 106 -5.69 -34.69 -24.38
N HIS A 107 -5.05 -33.68 -24.96
CA HIS A 107 -3.97 -33.90 -25.93
C HIS A 107 -2.59 -33.96 -25.26
N ARG A 108 -2.41 -33.21 -24.16
CA ARG A 108 -1.11 -33.08 -23.49
C ARG A 108 -0.80 -34.25 -22.56
N ASP A 109 -1.78 -34.68 -21.77
CA ASP A 109 -1.57 -35.56 -20.62
C ASP A 109 -2.25 -36.94 -20.80
N LEU A 110 -2.61 -37.30 -22.04
CA LEU A 110 -3.31 -38.54 -22.33
C LEU A 110 -2.41 -39.78 -22.16
N PRO A 111 -2.82 -40.79 -21.37
CA PRO A 111 -2.08 -42.05 -21.30
C PRO A 111 -2.11 -42.81 -22.64
N ASP A 112 -1.10 -43.65 -22.87
CA ASP A 112 -1.05 -44.53 -24.04
C ASP A 112 -2.31 -45.42 -24.11
N GLY A 113 -2.91 -45.50 -25.31
CA GLY A 113 -4.08 -46.34 -25.58
C GLY A 113 -5.44 -45.69 -25.33
N TYR A 114 -5.48 -44.43 -24.87
CA TYR A 114 -6.70 -43.63 -24.80
C TYR A 114 -6.85 -42.78 -26.07
N VAL A 115 -8.09 -42.36 -26.36
CA VAL A 115 -8.41 -41.48 -27.49
C VAL A 115 -8.57 -40.06 -26.98
N ALA A 116 -7.98 -39.07 -27.67
CA ALA A 116 -8.05 -37.68 -27.24
C ALA A 116 -9.45 -37.09 -27.52
N LEU A 117 -9.90 -36.21 -26.62
CA LEU A 117 -11.11 -35.42 -26.79
C LEU A 117 -10.86 -34.35 -27.84
N ALA A 118 -11.53 -34.42 -28.98
CA ALA A 118 -11.36 -33.49 -30.09
C ALA A 118 -12.18 -32.20 -29.90
N SER A 119 -13.41 -32.30 -29.38
CA SER A 119 -14.25 -31.13 -29.08
C SER A 119 -15.37 -31.48 -28.11
N VAL A 120 -16.05 -30.46 -27.57
CA VAL A 120 -17.27 -30.62 -26.78
C VAL A 120 -18.34 -29.68 -27.34
N THR A 121 -19.51 -30.22 -27.63
CA THR A 121 -20.69 -29.46 -28.08
C THR A 121 -21.74 -29.37 -26.99
N ASP A 122 -22.63 -28.38 -27.10
CA ASP A 122 -23.78 -28.19 -26.20
C ASP A 122 -23.39 -28.07 -24.71
N ALA A 123 -22.20 -27.54 -24.47
CA ALA A 123 -21.64 -27.37 -23.14
C ALA A 123 -22.45 -26.32 -22.35
N HIS A 124 -22.96 -26.72 -21.19
CA HIS A 124 -23.74 -25.85 -20.30
C HIS A 124 -23.41 -26.13 -18.84
N ALA A 125 -23.54 -25.09 -18.01
CA ALA A 125 -23.32 -25.21 -16.57
C ALA A 125 -24.48 -25.95 -15.91
N VAL A 126 -24.16 -26.98 -15.12
CA VAL A 126 -25.13 -27.76 -14.34
C VAL A 126 -25.02 -27.44 -12.86
N THR A 127 -23.83 -27.09 -12.39
CA THR A 127 -23.60 -26.58 -11.02
C THR A 127 -22.67 -25.39 -11.11
N ASP A 128 -23.01 -24.30 -10.43
CA ASP A 128 -22.25 -23.05 -10.44
C ASP A 128 -22.16 -22.49 -9.02
N ASP A 129 -21.05 -22.80 -8.36
CA ASP A 129 -20.75 -22.39 -6.99
C ASP A 129 -19.86 -21.13 -6.94
N ARG A 130 -19.61 -20.47 -8.09
CA ARG A 130 -18.71 -19.29 -8.16
C ARG A 130 -19.10 -18.17 -7.19
N GLY A 131 -20.40 -18.01 -6.92
CA GLY A 131 -20.92 -16.99 -6.01
C GLY A 131 -20.77 -17.32 -4.52
N THR A 132 -20.55 -18.59 -4.18
CA THR A 132 -20.57 -19.11 -2.81
C THR A 132 -19.24 -19.76 -2.39
N VAL A 133 -18.38 -20.11 -3.35
CA VAL A 133 -17.12 -20.79 -3.11
C VAL A 133 -16.19 -19.92 -2.25
N GLN A 134 -15.65 -20.54 -1.21
CA GLN A 134 -14.65 -19.93 -0.34
C GLN A 134 -13.28 -20.52 -0.65
N ARG A 135 -12.23 -19.76 -0.33
CA ARG A 135 -10.86 -20.24 -0.45
C ARG A 135 -10.66 -21.48 0.43
N PRO A 136 -10.27 -22.63 -0.14
CA PRO A 136 -10.04 -23.86 0.63
C PRO A 136 -8.76 -23.76 1.46
N ALA A 137 -8.57 -24.70 2.39
CA ALA A 137 -7.31 -24.80 3.12
C ALA A 137 -6.16 -25.24 2.19
N THR A 138 -4.91 -25.04 2.62
CA THR A 138 -3.76 -25.46 1.82
C THR A 138 -3.76 -26.97 1.62
N GLY A 139 -3.70 -27.40 0.35
CA GLY A 139 -3.75 -28.81 -0.04
C GLY A 139 -5.16 -29.34 -0.31
N GLU A 140 -6.20 -28.53 -0.08
CA GLU A 140 -7.58 -28.86 -0.44
C GLU A 140 -8.00 -28.21 -1.76
N LEU A 141 -9.00 -28.81 -2.40
CA LEU A 141 -9.65 -28.30 -3.60
C LEU A 141 -11.08 -27.87 -3.25
N ALA A 142 -11.49 -26.71 -3.75
CA ALA A 142 -12.86 -26.24 -3.70
C ALA A 142 -13.51 -26.41 -5.07
N HIS A 143 -14.72 -26.96 -5.11
CA HIS A 143 -15.49 -27.04 -6.34
C HIS A 143 -15.96 -25.65 -6.77
N VAL A 144 -15.91 -25.37 -8.07
CA VAL A 144 -16.26 -24.06 -8.63
C VAL A 144 -17.45 -24.16 -9.59
N LEU A 145 -17.36 -25.05 -10.57
CA LEU A 145 -18.29 -25.15 -11.68
C LEU A 145 -18.31 -26.58 -12.20
N THR A 146 -19.49 -27.10 -12.51
CA THR A 146 -19.67 -28.34 -13.27
C THR A 146 -20.34 -28.02 -14.60
N CYS A 147 -19.74 -28.50 -15.69
CA CYS A 147 -20.25 -28.35 -17.04
C CYS A 147 -20.58 -29.72 -17.63
N GLU A 148 -21.70 -29.81 -18.34
CA GLU A 148 -22.09 -31.00 -19.10
C GLU A 148 -22.20 -30.66 -20.58
N GLY A 149 -21.88 -31.62 -21.43
CA GLY A 149 -21.98 -31.50 -22.87
C GLY A 149 -21.80 -32.84 -23.57
N THR A 150 -21.67 -32.80 -24.89
CA THR A 150 -21.36 -33.97 -25.71
C THR A 150 -19.93 -33.89 -26.21
N GLY A 151 -19.06 -34.75 -25.68
CA GLY A 151 -17.69 -34.91 -26.13
C GLY A 151 -17.64 -35.63 -27.47
N GLN A 152 -16.79 -35.15 -28.37
CA GLN A 152 -16.42 -35.77 -29.65
C GLN A 152 -14.96 -36.20 -29.54
N TRP A 153 -14.68 -37.47 -29.80
CA TRP A 153 -13.35 -38.07 -29.68
C TRP A 153 -12.67 -38.18 -31.06
N GLU A 154 -11.34 -38.27 -31.09
CA GLU A 154 -10.58 -38.38 -32.34
C GLU A 154 -10.88 -39.66 -33.16
N ASP A 155 -11.43 -40.69 -32.52
CA ASP A 155 -11.89 -41.91 -33.18
C ASP A 155 -13.28 -41.77 -33.84
N GLY A 156 -13.89 -40.58 -33.74
CA GLY A 156 -15.21 -40.26 -34.27
C GLY A 156 -16.37 -40.69 -33.38
N THR A 157 -16.10 -41.24 -32.19
CA THR A 157 -17.16 -41.54 -31.21
C THR A 157 -17.62 -40.28 -30.49
N SER A 158 -18.86 -40.32 -30.00
CA SER A 158 -19.43 -39.25 -29.17
C SER A 158 -19.98 -39.82 -27.87
N SER A 159 -19.78 -39.12 -26.77
CA SER A 159 -20.34 -39.49 -25.46
C SER A 159 -20.75 -38.25 -24.67
N ALA A 160 -21.76 -38.38 -23.82
CA ALA A 160 -22.03 -37.34 -22.82
C ALA A 160 -20.82 -37.28 -21.86
N ILE A 161 -20.39 -36.08 -21.52
CA ILE A 161 -19.30 -35.85 -20.57
C ILE A 161 -19.70 -34.85 -19.49
N ARG A 162 -19.12 -34.99 -18.30
CA ARG A 162 -19.28 -34.05 -17.18
C ARG A 162 -17.92 -33.60 -16.67
N LEU A 163 -17.59 -32.34 -16.95
CA LEU A 163 -16.35 -31.69 -16.54
C LEU A 163 -16.57 -30.93 -15.24
N SER A 164 -15.75 -31.21 -14.23
CA SER A 164 -15.75 -30.48 -12.97
C SER A 164 -14.51 -29.60 -12.87
N LEU A 165 -14.71 -28.30 -12.67
CA LEU A 165 -13.66 -27.35 -12.36
C LEU A 165 -13.57 -27.19 -10.84
N SER A 166 -12.37 -27.43 -10.32
CA SER A 166 -12.01 -27.15 -8.94
C SER A 166 -10.80 -26.22 -8.87
N VAL A 167 -10.66 -25.52 -7.75
CA VAL A 167 -9.58 -24.56 -7.52
C VAL A 167 -8.89 -24.83 -6.19
N ASP A 168 -7.57 -24.67 -6.14
CA ASP A 168 -6.80 -24.80 -4.90
C ASP A 168 -6.68 -23.47 -4.14
N SER A 169 -6.07 -23.51 -2.94
CA SER A 169 -5.84 -22.31 -2.12
C SER A 169 -4.95 -21.24 -2.80
N ALA A 170 -4.22 -21.58 -3.87
CA ALA A 170 -3.40 -20.65 -4.65
C ALA A 170 -4.14 -20.08 -5.87
N GLY A 171 -5.38 -20.50 -6.12
CA GLY A 171 -6.14 -20.08 -7.30
C GLY A 171 -5.83 -20.89 -8.56
N ARG A 172 -5.10 -22.01 -8.46
CA ARG A 172 -4.82 -22.87 -9.62
C ARG A 172 -6.02 -23.75 -9.93
N HIS A 173 -6.35 -23.84 -11.21
CA HIS A 173 -7.47 -24.62 -11.70
C HIS A 173 -7.08 -26.09 -11.86
N THR A 174 -8.04 -26.97 -11.63
CA THR A 174 -7.92 -28.41 -11.91
C THR A 174 -9.24 -28.87 -12.48
N ILE A 175 -9.17 -29.47 -13.66
CA ILE A 175 -10.33 -30.02 -14.35
C ILE A 175 -10.28 -31.53 -14.20
N ALA A 176 -11.37 -32.12 -13.72
CA ALA A 176 -11.55 -33.55 -13.67
C ALA A 176 -12.77 -33.94 -14.50
N ASP A 177 -12.59 -34.93 -15.38
CA ASP A 177 -13.70 -35.64 -15.98
C ASP A 177 -14.33 -36.55 -14.90
N THR A 178 -15.59 -36.27 -14.58
CA THR A 178 -16.36 -37.03 -13.58
C THR A 178 -17.30 -38.05 -14.23
N THR A 179 -17.26 -38.14 -15.55
CA THR A 179 -17.93 -39.22 -16.27
C THR A 179 -17.27 -40.52 -15.83
N ASP A 180 -18.03 -41.37 -15.17
CA ASP A 180 -17.62 -42.71 -14.73
C ASP A 180 -17.09 -43.46 -15.96
N THR A 181 -15.76 -43.48 -16.12
CA THR A 181 -15.06 -44.32 -17.08
C THR A 181 -15.12 -45.74 -16.55
N SER A 182 -16.33 -46.29 -16.42
CA SER A 182 -16.51 -47.72 -16.30
C SER A 182 -15.89 -48.33 -17.56
N PRO A 183 -14.82 -49.14 -17.44
CA PRO A 183 -14.17 -49.71 -18.60
C PRO A 183 -15.19 -50.54 -19.36
N THR A 184 -15.45 -50.17 -20.61
CA THR A 184 -16.24 -51.00 -21.53
C THR A 184 -15.54 -52.34 -21.62
N THR A 185 -16.14 -53.35 -21.00
CA THR A 185 -15.63 -54.73 -21.00
C THR A 185 -15.84 -55.37 -22.36
#